data_AF-A0A166SWP7-F1
#
_entry.id   AF-A0A166SWP7-F1
#
_cell.length_a   1.000
_cell.length_b   1.000
_cell.length_c   1.000
_cell.angle_alpha   90.00
_cell.angle_beta   90.00
_cell.angle_gamma   90.00
#
_symmetry.space_group_name_H-M   'P 1'
#
loop_
_entity.id
_entity.type
_entity.pdbx_description
1 polymer ?
#
loop_
_entity_poly.entity_id
_entity_poly.type
_entity_poly.pdbx_seq_one_letter_code
_entity_poly.pdbx_strand_id
1 'polypeptide(L)'
;MTIIDSEVGTARDQRAPEAPPTSAPFAEKMAFYRSQHTTRGIRATHLVGIPGVAFALPLLAARPKVGLPMFVASWALQVAGHSLFEKNKPALTSGFLTYQFCGLAFWCEEVVDLLSGRGLGGEGRPGH
;
A
#
# COMPACT_ATOMS: atom_id res chain seq x y z
N MET A 1 21.14 -37.46 29.91
CA MET A 1 20.06 -36.89 30.73
C MET A 1 19.64 -35.59 30.08
N THR A 2 18.74 -35.70 29.10
CA THR A 2 17.96 -34.62 28.47
C THR A 2 17.06 -33.96 29.52
N ILE A 3 16.56 -32.74 29.26
CA ILE A 3 15.30 -32.08 29.72
C ILE A 3 15.62 -30.56 29.88
N ILE A 4 15.10 -29.57 29.14
CA ILE A 4 14.17 -29.42 27.99
C ILE A 4 14.39 -27.99 27.43
N ASP A 5 14.61 -27.86 26.12
CA ASP A 5 14.19 -26.67 25.36
C ASP A 5 12.67 -26.74 25.22
N SER A 6 11.92 -25.74 25.68
CA SER A 6 10.50 -25.58 25.33
C SER A 6 10.03 -24.13 25.53
N GLU A 7 9.85 -23.44 24.40
CA GLU A 7 8.57 -22.82 24.02
C GLU A 7 7.86 -21.94 25.06
N VAL A 8 8.05 -20.63 24.95
CA VAL A 8 6.93 -19.68 25.11
C VAL A 8 6.87 -18.78 23.88
N GLY A 9 6.54 -19.40 22.75
CA GLY A 9 5.82 -18.75 21.67
C GLY A 9 4.34 -18.67 22.04
N THR A 10 3.91 -17.62 22.73
CA THR A 10 2.51 -17.23 22.90
C THR A 10 2.48 -15.70 23.02
N ALA A 11 1.75 -14.91 22.25
CA ALA A 11 0.78 -15.12 21.19
C ALA A 11 1.12 -14.07 20.10
N ARG A 12 0.90 -14.40 18.83
CA ARG A 12 0.83 -13.36 17.79
C ARG A 12 -0.29 -12.41 18.21
N ASP A 13 0.07 -11.24 18.72
CA ASP A 13 -0.86 -10.14 18.87
C ASP A 13 -1.43 -9.86 17.48
N GLN A 14 -2.64 -10.36 17.25
CA GLN A 14 -3.35 -10.28 15.98
C GLN A 14 -4.00 -8.89 15.83
N ARG A 15 -3.41 -7.88 16.48
CA ARG A 15 -3.70 -6.48 16.27
C ARG A 15 -3.11 -6.09 14.91
N ALA A 16 -3.91 -5.39 14.11
CA ALA A 16 -3.41 -4.78 12.88
C ALA A 16 -2.11 -4.03 13.23
N PRO A 17 -1.03 -4.18 12.42
CA PRO A 17 0.24 -3.57 12.74
C PRO A 17 0.02 -2.08 12.98
N GLU A 18 0.52 -1.56 14.11
CA GLU A 18 0.46 -0.13 14.37
C GLU A 18 1.32 0.61 13.36
N ALA A 19 0.95 1.84 13.00
CA ALA A 19 1.76 2.60 12.07
C ALA A 19 3.14 2.90 12.69
N PRO A 20 4.25 2.65 11.97
CA PRO A 20 5.58 2.98 12.45
C PRO A 20 5.72 4.47 12.79
N PRO A 21 6.53 4.83 13.79
CA PRO A 21 6.76 6.23 14.13
C PRO A 21 7.37 7.01 12.95
N THR A 22 7.24 8.34 12.96
CA THR A 22 7.76 9.18 11.87
C THR A 22 9.27 9.03 11.66
N SER A 23 10.04 8.74 12.71
CA SER A 23 11.48 8.48 12.66
C SER A 23 11.86 7.08 12.17
N ALA A 24 10.89 6.18 11.99
CA ALA A 24 11.16 4.80 11.56
C ALA A 24 11.81 4.77 10.16
N PRO A 25 12.69 3.79 9.91
CA PRO A 25 13.27 3.57 8.59
C PRO A 25 12.19 3.38 7.51
N PHE A 26 12.48 3.81 6.29
CA PHE A 26 11.56 3.66 5.15
C PHE A 26 11.14 2.20 4.90
N ALA A 27 12.04 1.24 5.10
CA ALA A 27 11.75 -0.19 4.94
C ALA A 27 10.64 -0.67 5.89
N GLU A 28 10.59 -0.16 7.12
CA GLU A 28 9.55 -0.48 8.10
C GLU A 28 8.21 0.13 7.68
N LYS A 29 8.22 1.37 7.19
CA LYS A 29 7.02 2.04 6.65
C LYS A 29 6.50 1.33 5.40
N MET A 30 7.38 0.80 4.55
CA MET A 30 7.02 -0.05 3.42
C MET A 30 6.44 -1.39 3.87
N ALA A 31 6.97 -2.01 4.92
CA ALA A 31 6.41 -3.25 5.48
C ALA A 31 4.98 -3.01 6.01
N PHE A 32 4.78 -1.93 6.76
CA PHE A 32 3.45 -1.49 7.18
C PHE A 32 2.54 -1.20 5.99
N TYR A 33 2.99 -0.44 4.99
CA TYR A 33 2.20 -0.12 3.80
C TYR A 33 1.73 -1.39 3.08
N ARG A 34 2.62 -2.37 2.85
CA ARG A 34 2.28 -3.66 2.24
C ARG A 34 1.28 -4.47 3.07
N SER A 35 1.37 -4.41 4.40
CA SER A 35 0.43 -5.09 5.30
C SER A 35 -1.01 -4.57 5.17
N GLN A 36 -1.18 -3.34 4.67
CA GLN A 36 -2.49 -2.71 4.46
C GLN A 36 -3.04 -2.94 3.04
N HIS A 37 -2.26 -3.55 2.14
CA HIS A 37 -2.58 -3.73 0.72
C HIS A 37 -2.32 -5.18 0.30
N THR A 38 -3.04 -6.12 0.88
CA THR A 38 -2.85 -7.55 0.69
C THR A 38 -3.71 -8.13 -0.42
N THR A 39 -4.98 -7.74 -0.52
CA THR A 39 -5.99 -8.29 -1.44
C THR A 39 -5.80 -7.82 -2.89
N ARG A 40 -6.20 -8.65 -3.86
CA ARG A 40 -6.15 -8.27 -5.29
C ARG A 40 -7.00 -7.02 -5.58
N GLY A 41 -8.14 -6.89 -4.92
CA GLY A 41 -9.05 -5.75 -5.10
C GLY A 41 -8.40 -4.42 -4.71
N ILE A 42 -7.81 -4.33 -3.52
CA ILE A 42 -7.15 -3.09 -3.10
C ILE A 42 -5.91 -2.77 -3.92
N ARG A 43 -5.14 -3.79 -4.33
CA ARG A 43 -3.99 -3.61 -5.23
C ARG A 43 -4.42 -3.06 -6.58
N ALA A 44 -5.51 -3.58 -7.15
CA ALA A 44 -6.05 -3.10 -8.42
C ALA A 44 -6.52 -1.64 -8.35
N THR A 45 -7.20 -1.24 -7.28
CA THR A 45 -7.62 0.17 -7.13
C THR A 45 -6.44 1.12 -7.03
N HIS A 46 -5.34 0.70 -6.39
CA HIS A 46 -4.10 1.49 -6.28
C HIS A 46 -3.30 1.50 -7.58
N LEU A 47 -3.25 0.37 -8.30
CA LEU A 47 -2.60 0.27 -9.60
C LEU A 47 -3.17 1.31 -10.58
N VAL A 48 -4.49 1.51 -10.57
CA VAL A 48 -5.18 2.49 -11.42
C VAL A 48 -5.15 3.89 -10.82
N GLY A 49 -5.39 4.01 -9.51
CA GLY A 49 -5.51 5.30 -8.84
C GLY A 49 -4.20 6.10 -8.78
N ILE A 50 -3.05 5.45 -8.56
CA ILE A 50 -1.75 6.14 -8.43
C ILE A 50 -1.36 6.86 -9.72
N PRO A 51 -1.36 6.22 -10.92
CA PRO A 51 -1.15 6.92 -12.18
C PRO A 51 -2.19 8.03 -12.41
N GLY A 52 -3.46 7.79 -12.05
CA GLY A 52 -4.51 8.78 -12.14
C GLY A 52 -4.20 10.05 -11.35
N VAL A 53 -3.72 9.91 -10.10
CA VAL A 53 -3.23 11.06 -9.31
C VAL A 53 -2.02 11.71 -9.97
N ALA A 54 -1.05 10.93 -10.42
CA ALA A 54 0.18 11.45 -11.04
C ALA A 54 -0.10 12.29 -12.30
N PHE A 55 -0.99 11.83 -13.19
CA PHE A 55 -1.41 12.60 -14.37
C PHE A 55 -2.33 13.77 -14.03
N ALA A 56 -3.12 13.68 -12.95
CA ALA A 56 -3.98 14.77 -12.53
C ALA A 56 -3.19 15.99 -12.03
N LEU A 57 -1.99 15.82 -11.47
CA LEU A 57 -1.17 16.93 -10.96
C LEU A 57 -0.78 17.97 -12.02
N PRO A 58 -0.17 17.62 -13.18
CA PRO A 58 0.08 18.61 -14.23
C PRO A 58 -1.22 19.14 -14.83
N LEU A 59 -2.29 18.33 -14.90
CA LEU A 59 -3.60 18.79 -15.38
C LEU A 59 -4.28 19.77 -14.42
N LEU A 60 -4.05 19.67 -13.11
CA LEU A 60 -4.54 20.64 -12.14
C LEU A 60 -3.93 22.03 -12.42
N ALA A 61 -2.66 22.09 -12.82
CA ALA A 61 -2.01 23.33 -13.20
C ALA A 61 -2.46 23.83 -14.59
N ALA A 62 -2.52 22.94 -15.59
CA ALA A 62 -2.75 23.32 -16.99
C ALA A 62 -4.24 23.45 -17.36
N ARG A 63 -5.11 22.60 -16.81
CA ARG A 63 -6.54 22.45 -17.14
C ARG A 63 -7.36 22.05 -15.89
N PRO A 64 -7.54 22.94 -14.89
CA PRO A 64 -8.14 22.59 -13.60
C PRO A 64 -9.51 21.91 -13.70
N LYS A 65 -10.34 22.30 -14.67
CA LYS A 65 -11.67 21.70 -14.91
C LYS A 65 -11.63 20.20 -15.25
N VAL A 66 -10.48 19.71 -15.73
CA VAL A 66 -10.21 18.29 -16.01
C VAL A 66 -9.35 17.68 -14.90
N GLY A 67 -8.31 18.39 -14.46
CA GLY A 67 -7.39 17.90 -13.43
C GLY A 67 -8.07 17.65 -12.09
N LEU A 68 -8.97 18.53 -11.65
CA LEU A 68 -9.66 18.39 -10.36
C LEU A 68 -10.56 17.16 -10.29
N PRO A 69 -11.51 16.92 -11.22
CA PRO A 69 -12.32 15.71 -11.16
C PRO A 69 -11.48 14.43 -11.30
N MET A 70 -10.43 14.44 -12.13
CA MET A 70 -9.51 13.30 -12.25
C MET A 70 -8.77 13.03 -10.94
N PHE A 71 -8.28 14.06 -10.27
CA PHE A 71 -7.61 13.94 -8.97
C PHE A 71 -8.55 13.35 -7.91
N VAL A 72 -9.76 13.89 -7.80
CA VAL A 72 -10.77 13.44 -6.82
C VAL A 72 -11.20 12.00 -7.09
N ALA A 73 -11.51 11.67 -8.35
CA ALA A 73 -11.92 10.31 -8.72
C ALA A 73 -10.80 9.28 -8.46
N SER A 74 -9.54 9.65 -8.76
CA SER A 74 -8.39 8.77 -8.53
C SER A 74 -8.14 8.51 -7.05
N TRP A 75 -8.32 9.51 -6.20
CA TRP A 75 -8.28 9.34 -4.74
C TRP A 75 -9.47 8.53 -4.22
N ALA A 76 -10.68 8.83 -4.69
CA ALA A 76 -11.89 8.13 -4.27
C ALA A 76 -11.80 6.63 -4.57
N LEU A 77 -11.25 6.24 -5.72
CA LEU A 77 -11.04 4.85 -6.10
C LEU A 77 -10.12 4.11 -5.10
N GLN A 78 -9.01 4.74 -4.70
CA GLN A 78 -8.06 4.16 -3.74
C GLN A 78 -8.69 3.99 -2.36
N VAL A 79 -9.36 5.04 -1.86
CA VAL A 79 -10.08 5.02 -0.58
C VAL A 79 -11.22 4.00 -0.58
N ALA A 80 -11.97 3.89 -1.69
CA ALA A 80 -13.01 2.88 -1.83
C ALA A 80 -12.42 1.46 -1.77
N GLY A 81 -11.23 1.23 -2.33
CA GLY A 81 -10.54 -0.05 -2.21
C GLY A 81 -10.26 -0.46 -0.76
N HIS A 82 -9.76 0.47 0.06
CA HIS A 82 -9.57 0.24 1.50
C HIS A 82 -10.88 -0.14 2.18
N SER A 83 -11.96 0.60 1.92
CA SER A 83 -13.26 0.37 2.57
C SER A 83 -13.95 -0.93 2.12
N LEU A 84 -13.82 -1.30 0.83
CA LEU A 84 -14.54 -2.43 0.24
C LEU A 84 -13.82 -3.77 0.44
N PHE A 85 -12.48 -3.80 0.34
CA PHE A 85 -11.72 -5.06 0.30
C PHE A 85 -11.04 -5.43 1.62
N GLU A 86 -10.48 -4.46 2.36
CA GLU A 86 -9.72 -4.76 3.60
C GLU A 86 -10.29 -4.15 4.86
N LYS A 87 -11.19 -3.16 4.72
CA LYS A 87 -11.84 -2.44 5.83
C LYS A 87 -10.82 -1.84 6.83
N ASN A 88 -9.63 -1.50 6.34
CA ASN A 88 -8.59 -0.83 7.11
C ASN A 88 -8.56 0.67 6.78
N LYS A 89 -7.82 1.45 7.58
CA LYS A 89 -7.73 2.91 7.40
C LYS A 89 -6.64 3.21 6.37
N PRO A 90 -6.86 4.16 5.43
CA PRO A 90 -5.81 4.58 4.51
C PRO A 90 -4.57 5.06 5.28
N ALA A 91 -3.38 4.57 4.92
CA ALA A 91 -2.12 4.92 5.57
C ALA A 91 -1.80 6.42 5.56
N LEU A 92 -2.52 7.20 4.73
CA LEU A 92 -2.45 8.66 4.67
C LEU A 92 -2.66 9.33 6.03
N THR A 93 -3.42 8.71 6.95
CA THR A 93 -3.64 9.25 8.29
C THR A 93 -2.42 9.17 9.20
N SER A 94 -1.39 8.40 8.81
CA SER A 94 -0.21 8.13 9.62
C SER A 94 1.03 8.91 9.15
N GLY A 95 0.94 9.65 8.04
CA GLY A 95 2.04 10.47 7.53
C GLY A 95 1.92 10.79 6.04
N PHE A 96 1.31 11.95 5.72
CA PHE A 96 0.93 12.32 4.36
C PHE A 96 2.04 12.09 3.32
N LEU A 97 3.17 12.81 3.40
CA LEU A 97 4.21 12.74 2.36
C LEU A 97 4.91 11.38 2.29
N THR A 98 5.20 10.76 3.43
CA THR A 98 5.95 9.50 3.44
C THR A 98 5.17 8.37 2.79
N TYR A 99 3.87 8.29 3.03
CA TYR A 99 3.04 7.23 2.47
C TYR A 99 2.71 7.45 0.98
N GLN A 100 2.85 8.67 0.44
CA GLN A 100 2.83 8.87 -1.00
C GLN A 100 4.04 8.23 -1.69
N PHE A 101 5.23 8.37 -1.11
CA PHE A 101 6.43 7.70 -1.63
C PHE A 101 6.36 6.18 -1.45
N CYS A 102 5.79 5.71 -0.33
CA CYS A 102 5.53 4.27 -0.15
C CYS A 102 4.58 3.74 -1.23
N GLY A 103 3.50 4.47 -1.53
CA GLY A 103 2.57 4.14 -2.60
C GLY A 103 3.24 4.10 -3.97
N LEU A 104 4.10 5.06 -4.30
CA LEU A 104 4.86 5.05 -5.56
C LEU A 104 5.79 3.84 -5.66
N ALA A 105 6.55 3.54 -4.59
CA ALA A 105 7.42 2.36 -4.56
C ALA A 105 6.62 1.05 -4.70
N PHE A 106 5.49 0.96 -4.01
CA PHE A 106 4.57 -0.17 -4.10
C PHE A 106 3.98 -0.33 -5.52
N TRP A 107 3.62 0.77 -6.17
CA TRP A 107 3.14 0.73 -7.56
C TRP A 107 4.20 0.18 -8.52
N CYS A 108 5.47 0.59 -8.34
CA CYS A 108 6.58 0.04 -9.11
C CYS A 108 6.73 -1.48 -8.89
N GLU A 109 6.58 -1.96 -7.65
CA GLU A 109 6.59 -3.39 -7.34
C GLU A 109 5.48 -4.14 -8.09
N GLU A 110 4.25 -3.65 -8.03
CA GLU A 110 3.10 -4.25 -8.73
C GLU A 110 3.30 -4.29 -10.25
N VAL A 111 3.83 -3.22 -10.84
CA VAL A 111 4.13 -3.18 -12.28
C VAL A 111 5.21 -4.20 -12.65
N VAL A 112 6.26 -4.31 -11.84
CA VAL A 112 7.31 -5.32 -12.06
C VAL A 112 6.74 -6.73 -11.96
N ASP A 113 5.86 -7.00 -10.98
CA ASP A 113 5.20 -8.30 -10.83
C ASP A 113 4.30 -8.63 -12.03
N LEU A 114 3.52 -7.67 -12.51
CA LEU A 114 2.69 -7.82 -13.71
C LEU A 114 3.53 -8.09 -14.96
N LEU A 115 4.58 -7.30 -15.19
CA LEU A 115 5.47 -7.46 -16.33
C LEU A 115 6.27 -8.78 -16.28
N SER A 116 6.51 -9.30 -15.09
CA SER A 116 7.18 -10.60 -14.88
C SER A 116 6.23 -11.79 -14.96
N GLY A 117 4.93 -11.58 -15.22
CA GLY A 117 3.91 -12.64 -15.29
C GLY A 117 3.48 -13.20 -13.93
N ARG A 118 3.82 -12.55 -12.80
CA ARG A 118 3.46 -13.00 -11.44
C ARG A 118 2.08 -12.51 -10.96
N GLY A 119 1.42 -11.67 -11.76
CA GLY A 119 0.12 -11.08 -11.41
C GLY A 119 0.20 -10.05 -10.27
N LEU A 120 -0.96 -9.52 -9.86
CA LEU A 120 -1.04 -8.53 -8.78
C LEU A 120 -0.69 -9.14 -7.42
N GLY A 121 0.23 -8.50 -6.71
CA GLY A 121 0.82 -8.97 -5.46
C GLY A 121 1.84 -10.09 -5.60
N GLY A 122 2.27 -10.42 -6.82
CA GLY A 122 3.43 -11.26 -7.10
C GLY A 122 3.35 -12.69 -6.58
N GLU A 123 2.13 -13.21 -6.37
CA GLU A 123 1.78 -14.55 -5.85
C GLU A 123 2.80 -15.17 -4.85
N GLY A 124 3.25 -14.37 -3.86
CA GLY A 124 3.87 -14.87 -2.62
C GLY A 124 5.32 -14.46 -2.28
N ARG A 125 5.90 -13.47 -2.97
CA ARG A 125 7.26 -12.88 -2.78
C ARG A 125 7.98 -13.28 -1.45
N PRO A 126 8.95 -14.20 -1.46
CA PRO A 126 10.23 -14.17 -2.23
C PRO A 126 10.22 -15.01 -3.52
N GLY A 127 11.00 -14.73 -4.57
CA GLY A 127 12.41 -14.28 -4.54
C GLY A 127 12.73 -12.84 -4.97
N HIS A 128 13.48 -12.15 -4.10
CA HIS A 128 14.93 -11.92 -4.20
C HIS A 128 15.47 -11.75 -2.78
#